data_AF-A0A7X7S5J0-F1
#
_entry.id   AF-A0A7X7S5J0-F1
#
_cell.length_a   1.000
_cell.length_b   1.000
_cell.length_c   1.000
_cell.angle_alpha   90.00
_cell.angle_beta   90.00
_cell.angle_gamma   90.00
#
_symmetry.space_group_name_H-M   'P 1'
#
loop_
_entity.id
_entity.type
_entity.pdbx_description
1 polymer ?
#
loop_
_entity_poly.entity_id
_entity_poly.type
_entity_poly.pdbx_seq_one_letter_code
_entity_poly.pdbx_strand_id
1 'polypeptide(L)'
;MTNAVTAALRDARRILVLTGAGMSAESGVPTFRDAQSGLWEQFDPSQLATPEAWAQDPPFVWAWYAWRIRLVRDVEPNAGHRALADLAAHR
;
A
#
# COMPACT_ATOMS: atom_id res chain seq x y z
N MET A 1 14.23 0.26 -30.01
CA MET A 1 14.80 1.39 -29.24
C MET A 1 14.64 1.06 -27.76
N THR A 2 15.71 0.97 -26.99
CA THR A 2 15.60 0.79 -25.53
C THR A 2 15.25 2.14 -24.92
N ASN A 3 14.14 2.23 -24.18
CA ASN A 3 13.73 3.46 -23.50
C ASN A 3 14.79 3.82 -22.44
N ALA A 4 15.11 5.11 -22.31
CA ALA A 4 16.09 5.65 -21.35
C ALA A 4 15.90 5.14 -19.92
N VAL A 5 14.67 4.89 -19.49
CA VAL A 5 14.37 4.30 -18.17
C VAL A 5 14.98 2.90 -18.02
N THR A 6 14.85 2.06 -19.04
CA THR A 6 15.40 0.70 -19.02
C THR A 6 16.92 0.71 -19.02
N ALA A 7 17.56 1.65 -19.72
CA ALA A 7 19.01 1.82 -19.68
C ALA A 7 19.48 2.24 -18.28
N ALA A 8 18.83 3.25 -17.68
CA ALA A 8 19.15 3.71 -16.33
C ALA A 8 19.02 2.60 -15.28
N LEU A 9 17.96 1.78 -15.35
CA LEU A 9 17.79 0.63 -14.46
C LEU A 9 18.84 -0.46 -14.69
N ARG A 10 19.36 -0.61 -15.92
CA ARG A 10 20.41 -1.59 -16.23
C ARG A 10 21.76 -1.21 -15.64
N ASP A 11 22.09 0.07 -15.67
CA ASP A 11 23.39 0.59 -15.23
C ASP A 11 23.43 0.93 -13.72
N ALA A 12 22.27 0.98 -13.07
CA ALA A 12 22.17 1.25 -11.64
C ALA A 12 22.85 0.16 -10.81
N ARG A 13 23.79 0.58 -9.95
CA ARG A 13 24.47 -0.32 -9.00
C ARG A 13 23.64 -0.62 -7.75
N ARG A 14 22.71 0.27 -7.40
CA ARG A 14 21.79 0.14 -6.28
C ARG A 14 20.47 0.77 -6.67
N ILE A 15 19.39 0.03 -6.50
CA ILE A 15 18.02 0.47 -6.80
C ILE A 15 17.26 0.55 -5.49
N LEU A 16 16.59 1.68 -5.26
CA LEU A 16 15.63 1.85 -4.16
C LEU A 16 14.26 2.10 -4.77
N VAL A 17 13.26 1.40 -4.26
CA VAL A 17 11.85 1.58 -4.66
C VAL A 17 11.05 2.03 -3.46
N LEU A 18 10.44 3.20 -3.56
CA LEU A 18 9.49 3.72 -2.57
C LEU A 18 8.07 3.52 -3.12
N THR A 19 7.25 2.78 -2.40
CA THR A 19 5.85 2.51 -2.76
C THR A 19 4.90 3.13 -1.75
N GLY A 20 3.64 3.30 -2.17
CA GLY A 20 2.54 3.69 -1.29
C GLY A 20 1.33 2.79 -1.52
N ALA A 21 0.20 3.10 -0.88
CA ALA A 21 -1.03 2.30 -0.98
C ALA A 21 -1.51 2.08 -2.44
N GLY A 22 -1.21 3.01 -3.35
CA GLY A 22 -1.51 2.87 -4.77
C GLY A 22 -0.89 1.62 -5.42
N MET A 23 0.25 1.13 -4.92
CA MET A 23 0.87 -0.12 -5.38
C MET A 23 -0.05 -1.33 -5.18
N SER A 24 -0.94 -1.28 -4.19
CA SER A 24 -1.84 -2.38 -3.85
C SER A 24 -3.27 -2.17 -4.35
N ALA A 25 -3.58 -1.06 -5.03
CA ALA A 25 -4.91 -0.79 -5.57
C ALA A 25 -5.36 -1.88 -6.56
N GLU A 26 -4.48 -2.31 -7.47
CA GLU A 26 -4.76 -3.39 -8.44
C GLU A 26 -4.90 -4.78 -7.79
N SER A 27 -4.50 -4.93 -6.52
CA SER A 27 -4.80 -6.13 -5.72
C SER A 27 -6.19 -6.06 -5.06
N GLY A 28 -6.93 -4.97 -5.24
CA GLY A 28 -8.21 -4.75 -4.55
C GLY A 28 -8.06 -4.17 -3.14
N VAL A 29 -6.88 -3.70 -2.75
CA VAL A 29 -6.68 -3.02 -1.46
C VAL A 29 -7.07 -1.54 -1.61
N PRO A 30 -8.06 -1.03 -0.84
CA PRO A 30 -8.42 0.38 -0.90
C PRO A 30 -7.24 1.30 -0.55
N THR A 31 -7.09 2.40 -1.28
CA THR A 31 -6.10 3.43 -0.93
C THR A 31 -6.66 4.38 0.12
N PHE A 32 -5.79 5.21 0.70
CA PHE A 32 -6.22 6.13 1.75
C PHE A 32 -6.90 7.40 1.23
N ARG A 33 -6.45 7.94 0.08
CA ARG A 33 -6.79 9.30 -0.38
C ARG A 33 -7.42 9.33 -1.78
N ASP A 34 -7.88 8.19 -2.29
CA ASP A 34 -8.65 8.20 -3.52
C ASP A 34 -9.93 9.03 -3.34
N ALA A 35 -10.23 9.91 -4.29
CA ALA A 35 -11.30 10.90 -4.14
C ALA A 35 -12.71 10.30 -4.12
N GLN A 36 -12.90 9.08 -4.61
CA GLN A 36 -14.22 8.43 -4.68
C GLN A 36 -14.32 7.22 -3.75
N SER A 37 -13.21 6.56 -3.46
CA SER A 37 -13.16 5.28 -2.76
C SER A 37 -12.13 5.23 -1.62
N GLY A 38 -11.48 6.35 -1.32
CA GLY A 38 -10.43 6.44 -0.31
C GLY A 38 -10.96 6.19 1.10
N LEU A 39 -10.18 5.48 1.91
CA LEU A 39 -10.55 5.22 3.30
C LEU A 39 -10.77 6.51 4.10
N TRP A 40 -10.03 7.59 3.81
CA TRP A 40 -10.17 8.86 4.54
C TRP A 40 -11.35 9.73 4.09
N GLU A 41 -12.01 9.38 2.99
CA GLU A 41 -13.31 9.98 2.64
C GLU A 41 -14.45 9.32 3.44
N GLN A 42 -14.24 8.09 3.92
CA GLN A 42 -15.26 7.31 4.64
C GLN A 42 -15.05 7.30 6.16
N PHE A 43 -13.81 7.46 6.60
CA PHE A 43 -13.42 7.38 8.01
C PHE A 43 -12.51 8.56 8.38
N ASP A 44 -12.73 9.16 9.54
CA ASP A 44 -11.85 10.20 10.06
C ASP A 44 -10.56 9.57 10.61
N PRO A 45 -9.38 9.85 10.01
CA PRO A 45 -8.11 9.30 10.50
C PRO A 45 -7.79 9.74 11.93
N SER A 46 -8.27 10.91 12.38
CA SER A 46 -8.01 11.41 13.73
C SER A 46 -8.69 10.57 14.81
N GLN A 47 -9.75 9.82 14.45
CA GLN A 47 -10.50 8.91 15.31
C GLN A 47 -10.02 7.45 15.22
N LEU A 48 -9.00 7.15 14.41
CA LEU A 48 -8.59 5.78 14.13
C LEU A 48 -7.08 5.55 14.22
N ALA A 49 -6.28 6.45 13.65
CA ALA A 49 -4.85 6.22 13.41
C ALA A 49 -3.96 7.08 14.32
N THR A 50 -4.39 7.31 15.56
CA THR A 50 -3.67 8.10 16.56
C THR A 50 -3.63 7.38 17.92
N PRO A 51 -2.57 7.59 18.74
CA PRO A 51 -2.54 7.08 20.11
C PRO A 51 -3.71 7.57 20.96
N GLU A 52 -4.17 8.81 20.73
CA GLU A 52 -5.28 9.42 21.44
C GLU A 52 -6.61 8.71 21.12
N ALA A 53 -6.87 8.41 19.85
CA ALA A 53 -8.04 7.64 19.44
C ALA A 53 -8.04 6.25 20.06
N TRP A 54 -6.88 5.57 20.07
CA TRP A 54 -6.74 4.27 20.73
C TRP A 54 -7.04 4.36 22.23
N ALA A 55 -6.57 5.39 22.92
CA ALA A 55 -6.86 5.57 24.34
C ALA A 55 -8.33 5.89 24.63
N GLN A 56 -9.02 6.55 23.70
CA GLN A 56 -10.43 6.92 23.83
C GLN A 56 -11.38 5.74 23.55
N ASP A 57 -11.19 5.01 22.46
CA ASP A 57 -12.04 3.88 22.08
C ASP A 57 -11.23 2.73 21.43
N PRO A 58 -10.51 1.92 22.25
CA PRO A 58 -9.74 0.79 21.74
C PRO A 58 -10.60 -0.24 20.98
N PRO A 59 -11.83 -0.62 21.42
CA PRO A 59 -12.68 -1.54 20.68
C PRO A 59 -13.00 -1.07 19.25
N PHE A 60 -13.34 0.20 19.06
CA PHE A 60 -13.63 0.75 17.73
C PHE A 60 -12.41 0.73 16.82
N VAL A 61 -11.27 1.25 17.31
CA VAL A 61 -10.01 1.25 16.56
C VAL A 61 -9.59 -0.18 16.20
N TRP A 62 -9.67 -1.11 17.17
CA TRP A 62 -9.34 -2.51 16.93
C TRP A 62 -10.26 -3.15 15.88
N ALA A 63 -11.57 -2.91 15.95
CA ALA A 63 -12.51 -3.45 14.97
C ALA A 63 -12.21 -2.95 13.55
N TRP A 64 -11.86 -1.67 13.40
CA TRP A 64 -11.46 -1.10 12.11
C TRP A 64 -10.18 -1.72 11.56
N TYR A 65 -9.14 -1.89 12.41
CA TYR A 65 -7.91 -2.56 11.99
C TYR A 65 -8.12 -4.06 11.70
N ALA A 66 -8.97 -4.75 12.46
CA ALA A 66 -9.31 -6.16 12.22
C ALA A 66 -10.00 -6.34 10.87
N TRP A 67 -10.94 -5.46 10.51
CA TRP A 67 -11.56 -5.41 9.19
C TRP A 67 -10.52 -5.18 8.08
N ARG A 68 -9.60 -4.22 8.25
CA ARG A 68 -8.51 -3.99 7.28
C ARG A 68 -7.57 -5.18 7.12
N ILE A 69 -7.23 -5.85 8.22
CA ILE A 69 -6.40 -7.07 8.18
C ILE A 69 -7.12 -8.16 7.38
N ARG A 70 -8.44 -8.31 7.55
CA ARG A 70 -9.21 -9.29 6.79
C ARG A 70 -9.21 -8.97 5.29
N LEU A 71 -9.42 -7.71 4.90
CA LEU A 71 -9.35 -7.29 3.51
C LEU A 71 -8.00 -7.63 2.86
N VAL A 72 -6.89 -7.33 3.54
CA VAL A 72 -5.54 -7.60 2.99
C VAL A 72 -5.22 -9.09 2.96
N ARG A 73 -5.75 -9.89 3.88
CA ARG A 73 -5.55 -11.35 3.89
C ARG A 73 -6.26 -12.07 2.76
N ASP A 74 -7.34 -11.50 2.23
CA ASP A 74 -8.17 -12.13 1.21
C ASP A 74 -7.75 -11.74 -0.22
N VAL A 75 -6.62 -11.04 -0.40
CA VAL A 75 -6.12 -10.59 -1.72
C VAL A 75 -4.72 -11.11 -2.01
N GLU A 76 -4.38 -11.14 -3.29
CA GLU A 76 -3.10 -11.63 -3.80
C GLU A 76 -2.20 -10.48 -4.32
N PRO A 77 -0.87 -10.63 -4.32
CA PRO A 77 0.03 -9.65 -4.94
C PRO A 77 -0.30 -9.44 -6.42
N ASN A 78 -0.45 -8.20 -6.88
CA ASN A 78 -0.60 -7.89 -8.31
C ASN A 78 0.74 -7.98 -9.09
N ALA A 79 0.68 -7.69 -10.39
CA ALA A 79 1.83 -7.71 -11.28
C ALA A 79 2.95 -6.75 -10.86
N GLY A 80 2.63 -5.59 -10.30
CA GLY A 80 3.61 -4.63 -9.80
C GLY A 80 4.44 -5.18 -8.63
N HIS A 81 3.79 -5.82 -7.66
CA HIS A 81 4.50 -6.47 -6.55
C HIS A 81 5.44 -7.58 -7.04
N ARG A 82 4.96 -8.43 -7.96
CA ARG A 82 5.77 -9.52 -8.54
C ARG A 82 6.95 -8.98 -9.32
N ALA A 83 6.74 -7.93 -10.13
CA ALA A 83 7.83 -7.30 -10.88
C ALA A 83 8.92 -6.70 -9.97
N LEU A 84 8.56 -6.13 -8.81
CA LEU A 84 9.55 -5.66 -7.85
C LEU A 84 10.28 -6.81 -7.15
N ALA A 85 9.57 -7.89 -6.80
CA ALA A 85 10.19 -9.09 -6.25
C ALA A 85 11.18 -9.71 -7.24
N ASP A 86 10.80 -9.81 -8.52
CA ASP A 86 11.65 -10.29 -9.60
C ASP A 86 12.86 -9.38 -9.80
N LEU A 87 12.66 -8.05 -9.79
CA LEU A 87 13.76 -7.09 -9.90
C LEU A 87 14.76 -7.25 -8.75
N ALA A 88 14.29 -7.41 -7.51
CA ALA A 88 15.15 -7.58 -6.34
C ALA A 88 15.90 -8.92 -6.32
N ALA A 89 15.33 -9.98 -6.90
CA ALA A 89 15.98 -11.29 -6.97
C ALA A 89 17.10 -11.36 -8.04
N HIS A 90 17.05 -10.49 -9.05
CA HIS A 90 17.93 -10.54 -10.22
C HIS A 90 18.85 -9.32 -10.35
N ARG A 91 18.93 -8.47 -9.33
CA ARG A 91 19.77 -7.26 -9.31
C ARG A 91 20.62 -7.14 -8.07
#